data_AF-A0A194R7K5-F1
#
_entry.id   AF-A0A194R7K5-F1
#
_cell.length_a   1.000
_cell.length_b   1.000
_cell.length_c   1.000
_cell.angle_alpha   90.00
_cell.angle_beta   90.00
_cell.angle_gamma   90.00
#
_symmetry.space_group_name_H-M   'P 1'
#
loop_
_entity.id
_entity.type
_entity.pdbx_description
1 polymer ?
#
loop_
_entity_poly.entity_id
_entity_poly.type
_entity_poly.pdbx_seq_one_letter_code
_entity_poly.pdbx_strand_id
1 'polypeptide(L)'
;MTTRLKDLDSMINNYRTTMTNDYRDNAIEPVIKTVYQEKKPFIREKWKYVKYIHTMRDWDGERAPFDFTIPRKDIIRTNPHHIQPVYGKPKDLDLENVRKTRPRLVMTPAVSMDDLEDQDKRNLLMNSSYTTRMTTDYKPVTDVSNVVAPLLGKYSPASPLTIAKYKQPYVSPEWRMETTSWDQRQIRDYCDANKVFWLYTRPNRGKT
;
A
#
# COMPACT_ATOMS: atom_id res chain seq x y z
N MET A 1 54.89 -13.51 1.96
CA MET A 1 54.72 -12.19 2.59
C MET A 1 53.54 -12.26 3.55
N THR A 2 53.71 -11.80 4.79
CA THR A 2 52.63 -11.68 5.78
C THR A 2 51.58 -10.68 5.30
N THR A 3 50.31 -10.86 5.70
CA THR A 3 49.17 -10.02 5.28
C THR A 3 49.44 -8.53 5.51
N ARG A 4 50.04 -8.20 6.65
CA ARG A 4 50.38 -6.83 7.04
C ARG A 4 51.37 -6.13 6.10
N LEU A 5 52.31 -6.86 5.51
CA LEU A 5 53.27 -6.27 4.56
C LEU A 5 52.61 -5.97 3.21
N LYS A 6 51.63 -6.79 2.79
CA LYS A 6 50.85 -6.53 1.57
C LYS A 6 49.96 -5.30 1.72
N ASP A 7 49.34 -5.13 2.89
CA ASP A 7 48.49 -3.96 3.16
C ASP A 7 49.32 -2.67 3.14
N LEU A 8 50.47 -2.65 3.83
CA LEU A 8 51.38 -1.49 3.82
C LEU A 8 51.90 -1.15 2.41
N ASP A 9 52.23 -2.17 1.62
CA ASP A 9 52.69 -1.99 0.24
C ASP A 9 51.57 -1.44 -0.67
N SER A 10 50.32 -1.87 -0.46
CA SER A 10 49.15 -1.36 -1.20
C SER A 10 48.76 0.09 -0.84
N MET A 11 49.12 0.56 0.35
CA MET A 11 48.89 1.95 0.77
C MET A 11 49.88 2.93 0.14
N ILE A 12 51.11 2.47 -0.09
CA ILE A 12 52.19 3.30 -0.67
C ILE A 12 52.11 3.27 -2.20
N ASN A 13 51.83 2.10 -2.77
CA ASN A 13 51.86 1.89 -4.21
C ASN A 13 50.43 1.73 -4.76
N ASN A 14 49.96 2.73 -5.51
CA ASN A 14 48.61 2.75 -6.08
C ASN A 14 48.57 1.92 -7.37
N TYR A 15 48.42 0.60 -7.25
CA TYR A 15 48.53 -0.39 -8.33
C TYR A 15 47.47 -0.34 -9.45
N ARG A 16 46.66 0.73 -9.50
CA ARG A 16 45.56 0.91 -10.47
C ARG A 16 45.98 1.64 -11.74
N THR A 17 47.15 2.27 -11.75
CA THR A 17 47.69 2.97 -12.93
C THR A 17 48.62 2.06 -13.71
N THR A 18 48.40 1.95 -15.02
CA THR A 18 49.08 1.01 -15.93
C THR A 18 50.60 1.16 -15.94
N MET A 19 51.11 2.39 -15.82
CA MET A 19 52.51 2.75 -16.02
C MET A 19 53.52 2.09 -15.05
N THR A 20 53.09 1.66 -13.87
CA THR A 20 53.95 1.07 -12.83
C THR A 20 53.85 -0.45 -12.72
N ASN A 21 52.88 -1.07 -13.40
CA ASN A 21 52.70 -2.53 -13.41
C ASN A 21 53.48 -3.22 -14.54
N ASP A 22 53.90 -2.51 -15.59
CA ASP A 22 54.58 -3.07 -16.78
C ASP A 22 55.90 -3.81 -16.47
N TYR A 23 56.53 -3.56 -15.31
CA TYR A 23 57.77 -4.21 -14.90
C TYR A 23 57.58 -5.40 -13.93
N ARG A 24 56.34 -5.82 -13.65
CA ARG A 24 56.04 -6.94 -12.72
C ARG A 24 55.64 -8.25 -13.42
N ASP A 25 55.65 -8.32 -14.74
CA ASP A 25 55.29 -9.53 -15.50
C ASP A 25 56.13 -10.78 -15.16
N ASN A 26 57.33 -10.59 -14.58
CA ASN A 26 58.22 -11.68 -14.15
C ASN A 26 58.27 -11.87 -12.63
N ALA A 27 57.35 -11.27 -11.87
CA ALA A 27 57.32 -11.45 -10.42
C ALA A 27 56.98 -12.91 -10.09
N ILE A 28 57.90 -13.60 -9.41
CA ILE A 28 57.70 -14.99 -8.98
C ILE A 28 56.64 -15.00 -7.89
N GLU A 29 55.40 -15.31 -8.26
CA GLU A 29 54.33 -15.51 -7.30
C GLU A 29 54.63 -16.75 -6.44
N PRO A 30 54.38 -16.69 -5.11
CA PRO A 30 54.57 -17.85 -4.28
C PRO A 30 53.61 -18.96 -4.72
N VAL A 31 54.16 -20.16 -4.95
CA VAL A 31 53.39 -21.35 -5.34
C VAL A 31 52.28 -21.59 -4.31
N ILE A 32 51.03 -21.42 -4.74
CA ILE A 32 49.85 -21.68 -3.92
C ILE A 32 49.75 -23.19 -3.75
N LYS A 33 50.18 -23.70 -2.59
CA LYS A 33 50.01 -25.12 -2.24
C LYS A 33 48.52 -25.40 -2.08
N THR A 34 47.93 -26.12 -3.02
CA THR A 34 46.55 -26.59 -2.92
C THR A 34 46.46 -27.59 -1.77
N VAL A 35 45.75 -27.24 -0.70
CA VAL A 35 45.44 -28.17 0.38
C VAL A 35 44.22 -28.97 -0.05
N TYR A 36 44.31 -30.30 -0.02
CA TYR A 36 43.18 -31.17 -0.30
C TYR A 36 42.08 -30.92 0.74
N GLN A 37 40.92 -30.46 0.27
CA GLN A 37 39.73 -30.35 1.10
C GLN A 37 38.93 -31.64 0.94
N GLU A 38 38.72 -32.34 2.05
CA GLU A 38 37.85 -33.51 2.05
C GLU A 38 36.45 -33.12 1.59
N LYS A 39 35.88 -33.93 0.68
CA LYS A 39 34.49 -33.74 0.25
C LYS A 39 33.60 -33.87 1.46
N LYS A 40 32.77 -32.85 1.73
CA LYS A 40 31.75 -32.91 2.78
C LYS A 40 30.92 -34.19 2.56
N PRO A 41 30.74 -35.04 3.58
CA PRO A 41 29.96 -36.25 3.42
C PRO A 41 28.54 -35.87 3.02
N PHE A 42 28.03 -36.52 1.97
CA PHE A 42 26.66 -36.32 1.53
C PHE A 42 25.72 -36.92 2.57
N ILE A 43 25.18 -36.08 3.46
CA ILE A 43 24.13 -36.47 4.38
C ILE A 43 22.86 -36.59 3.56
N ARG A 44 22.43 -37.82 3.22
CA ARG A 44 21.08 -38.03 2.71
C ARG A 44 20.11 -37.55 3.79
N GLU A 45 19.37 -36.49 3.50
CA GLU A 45 18.24 -36.12 4.33
C GLU A 45 17.32 -37.33 4.45
N LYS A 46 17.03 -37.75 5.69
CA LYS A 46 16.08 -38.83 5.93
C LYS A 46 14.73 -38.36 5.39
N TRP A 47 14.16 -39.13 4.47
CA TRP A 47 12.81 -38.91 3.97
C TRP A 47 11.85 -38.77 5.16
N LYS A 48 11.22 -37.60 5.30
CA LYS A 48 10.18 -37.40 6.31
C LYS A 48 8.92 -38.11 5.83
N TYR A 49 8.33 -38.95 6.69
CA TYR A 49 7.03 -39.54 6.41
C TYR A 49 5.96 -38.44 6.41
N VAL A 50 5.38 -38.20 5.24
CA VAL A 50 4.27 -37.25 5.04
C VAL A 50 2.98 -37.98 5.42
N LYS A 51 2.43 -37.71 6.61
CA LYS A 51 1.25 -38.41 7.17
C LYS A 51 -0.01 -38.20 6.32
N TYR A 52 -0.05 -37.11 5.55
CA TYR A 52 -1.23 -36.63 4.82
C TYR A 52 -1.01 -36.51 3.30
N ILE A 53 -0.23 -37.42 2.69
CA ILE A 53 0.02 -37.43 1.22
C ILE A 53 -1.30 -37.45 0.43
N HIS A 54 -2.27 -38.24 0.89
CA HIS A 54 -3.55 -38.45 0.21
C HIS A 54 -4.46 -37.22 0.24
N THR A 55 -4.31 -36.33 1.23
CA THR A 55 -5.05 -35.07 1.31
C THR A 55 -4.24 -33.87 0.83
N MET A 56 -2.95 -34.05 0.47
CA MET A 56 -2.03 -32.97 0.08
C MET A 56 -1.99 -31.82 1.09
N ARG A 57 -2.34 -32.08 2.36
CA ARG A 57 -2.52 -31.04 3.39
C ARG A 57 -1.20 -30.35 3.72
N ASP A 58 -0.10 -31.07 3.62
CA ASP A 58 1.23 -30.52 3.84
C ASP A 58 1.63 -29.51 2.73
N TRP A 59 0.89 -29.49 1.60
CA TRP A 59 1.06 -28.50 0.54
C TRP A 59 0.23 -27.23 0.78
N ASP A 60 -0.67 -27.18 1.77
CA ASP A 60 -1.45 -25.98 2.08
C ASP A 60 -0.55 -24.77 2.43
N GLY A 61 0.66 -25.01 2.96
CA GLY A 61 1.67 -23.97 3.22
C GLY A 61 2.63 -23.68 2.06
N GLU A 62 2.75 -24.60 1.09
CA GLU A 62 3.62 -24.48 -0.09
C GLU A 62 2.84 -24.15 -1.38
N ARG A 63 1.55 -23.82 -1.27
CA ARG A 63 0.78 -23.34 -2.42
C ARG A 63 1.46 -22.10 -2.97
N ALA A 64 1.80 -22.15 -4.25
CA ALA A 64 2.23 -20.97 -4.97
C ALA A 64 1.23 -19.83 -4.69
N PRO A 65 1.69 -18.66 -4.21
CA PRO A 65 0.83 -17.52 -3.98
C PRO A 65 -0.12 -17.30 -5.16
N PHE A 66 -1.39 -17.03 -4.86
CA PHE A 66 -2.43 -16.86 -5.89
C PHE A 66 -2.02 -15.82 -6.95
N ASP A 67 -1.20 -14.85 -6.56
CA ASP A 67 -0.53 -13.86 -7.42
C ASP A 67 0.16 -14.42 -8.66
N PHE A 68 0.67 -15.66 -8.61
CA PHE A 68 1.32 -16.29 -9.77
C PHE A 68 0.34 -16.81 -10.81
N THR A 69 -0.93 -17.00 -10.45
CA THR A 69 -1.97 -17.45 -11.39
C THR A 69 -2.53 -16.29 -12.22
N ILE A 70 -2.20 -15.05 -11.84
CA ILE A 70 -2.76 -13.85 -12.43
C ILE A 70 -1.84 -13.34 -13.55
N PRO A 71 -2.36 -13.11 -14.76
CA PRO A 71 -1.56 -12.56 -15.85
C PRO A 71 -1.06 -11.16 -15.48
N ARG A 72 0.22 -10.91 -15.73
CA ARG A 72 0.82 -9.60 -15.57
C ARG A 72 0.29 -8.66 -16.64
N LYS A 73 0.26 -7.36 -16.35
CA LYS A 73 -0.12 -6.33 -17.34
C LYS A 73 0.84 -6.39 -18.53
N ASP A 74 0.33 -6.39 -19.76
CA ASP A 74 1.14 -6.61 -20.97
C ASP A 74 2.31 -5.64 -21.13
N ILE A 75 2.08 -4.35 -20.83
CA ILE A 75 3.05 -3.28 -21.05
C ILE A 75 4.04 -3.18 -19.87
N ILE A 76 3.52 -3.06 -18.64
CA ILE A 76 4.32 -2.74 -17.45
C ILE A 76 4.88 -4.03 -16.80
N ARG A 77 4.36 -5.21 -17.17
CA ARG A 77 4.72 -6.53 -16.64
C ARG A 77 4.63 -6.62 -15.11
N THR A 78 3.75 -5.82 -14.50
CA THR A 78 3.44 -5.83 -13.07
C THR A 78 2.19 -6.65 -12.79
N ASN A 79 2.11 -7.22 -11.58
CA ASN A 79 0.91 -7.94 -11.12
C ASN A 79 -0.21 -6.91 -10.86
N PRO A 80 -1.43 -7.09 -11.43
CA PRO A 80 -2.54 -6.17 -11.22
C PRO A 80 -3.02 -6.07 -9.76
N HIS A 81 -2.80 -7.07 -8.91
CA HIS A 81 -3.10 -6.98 -7.47
C HIS A 81 -2.15 -6.04 -6.72
N HIS A 82 -0.95 -5.82 -7.26
CA HIS A 82 0.02 -4.89 -6.67
C HIS A 82 -0.19 -3.51 -7.29
N ILE A 83 -1.07 -2.73 -6.67
CA ILE A 83 -1.31 -1.33 -7.04
C ILE A 83 -0.05 -0.53 -6.71
N GLN A 84 0.38 0.32 -7.65
CA GLN A 84 1.50 1.21 -7.39
C GLN A 84 1.14 2.14 -6.21
N PRO A 85 2.01 2.28 -5.20
CA PRO A 85 1.74 3.19 -4.11
C PRO A 85 1.61 4.61 -4.66
N VAL A 86 0.75 5.40 -4.04
CA VAL A 86 0.62 6.82 -4.38
C VAL A 86 2.01 7.47 -4.22
N TYR A 87 2.42 8.25 -5.20
CA TYR A 87 3.68 8.98 -5.13
C TYR A 87 3.67 9.90 -3.90
N GLY A 88 4.51 9.58 -2.91
CA GLY A 88 4.77 10.43 -1.77
C GLY A 88 5.77 11.50 -2.17
N LYS A 89 5.41 12.78 -2.04
CA LYS A 89 6.38 13.86 -2.18
C LYS A 89 7.50 13.66 -1.15
N PRO A 90 8.78 13.78 -1.52
CA PRO A 90 9.87 13.69 -0.57
C PRO A 90 9.70 14.77 0.51
N LYS A 91 10.14 14.47 1.74
CA LYS A 91 10.08 15.44 2.83
C LYS A 91 11.01 16.60 2.52
N ASP A 92 10.46 17.79 2.45
CA ASP A 92 11.23 19.02 2.29
C ASP A 92 11.95 19.35 3.60
N LEU A 93 13.28 19.30 3.59
CA LEU A 93 14.14 19.55 4.75
C LEU A 93 14.24 21.05 5.08
N ASP A 94 14.10 21.92 4.08
CA ASP A 94 14.30 23.37 4.20
C ASP A 94 12.99 24.14 4.43
N LEU A 95 11.87 23.42 4.48
CA LEU A 95 10.53 23.98 4.61
C LEU A 95 10.36 24.93 5.81
N GLU A 96 11.06 24.69 6.94
CA GLU A 96 11.04 25.59 8.09
C GLU A 96 11.82 26.89 7.85
N ASN A 97 12.98 26.80 7.21
CA ASN A 97 13.83 27.95 6.90
C ASN A 97 13.17 28.84 5.84
N VAL A 98 12.57 28.22 4.82
CA VAL A 98 11.81 28.92 3.77
C VAL A 98 10.58 29.61 4.38
N ARG A 99 9.90 28.99 5.35
CA ARG A 99 8.75 29.62 6.03
C ARG A 99 9.12 30.89 6.79
N LYS A 100 10.31 30.93 7.41
CA LYS A 100 10.80 32.12 8.12
C LYS A 100 11.21 33.26 7.19
N THR A 101 11.71 32.92 6.00
CA THR A 101 12.32 33.88 5.07
C THR A 101 11.39 34.36 3.95
N ARG A 102 10.28 33.65 3.69
CA ARG A 102 9.31 34.04 2.67
C ARG A 102 8.53 35.31 3.05
N PRO A 103 8.06 36.10 2.06
CA PRO A 103 7.14 37.20 2.31
C PRO A 103 5.82 36.71 2.93
N ARG A 104 5.29 37.51 3.87
CA ARG A 104 4.11 37.17 4.67
C ARG A 104 2.83 37.26 3.84
N LEU A 105 2.06 36.18 3.79
CA LEU A 105 0.74 36.17 3.17
C LEU A 105 -0.33 36.29 4.25
N VAL A 106 -0.91 37.49 4.38
CA VAL A 106 -2.02 37.75 5.30
C VAL A 106 -3.32 37.38 4.60
N MET A 107 -3.81 36.15 4.81
CA MET A 107 -5.22 35.81 4.57
C MET A 107 -5.92 35.75 5.92
N THR A 108 -7.17 36.21 5.98
CA THR A 108 -8.08 35.94 7.12
C THR A 108 -8.05 34.45 7.42
N PRO A 109 -7.65 34.01 8.63
CA PRO A 109 -8.02 34.54 9.95
C PRO A 109 -7.06 35.60 10.54
N ALA A 110 -7.49 36.27 11.60
CA ALA A 110 -6.81 37.40 12.25
C ALA A 110 -5.47 37.07 12.96
N VAL A 111 -4.90 35.88 12.71
CA VAL A 111 -3.66 35.41 13.32
C VAL A 111 -2.73 34.94 12.20
N SER A 112 -1.50 35.44 12.18
CA SER A 112 -0.52 35.01 11.20
C SER A 112 -0.08 33.57 11.52
N MET A 113 -0.14 32.69 10.51
CA MET A 113 0.24 31.27 10.66
C MET A 113 1.74 31.06 10.89
N ASP A 114 2.54 32.11 10.65
CA ASP A 114 3.98 32.09 10.77
C ASP A 114 4.44 32.53 12.18
N ASP A 115 3.60 33.24 12.96
CA ASP A 115 3.90 33.62 14.36
C ASP A 115 3.57 32.51 15.38
N LEU A 116 2.98 31.40 14.92
CA LEU A 116 2.69 30.25 15.77
C LEU A 116 3.95 29.39 15.92
N GLU A 117 4.66 29.55 17.04
CA GLU A 117 5.80 28.69 17.40
C GLU A 117 5.40 27.23 17.63
N ASP A 118 4.17 27.02 18.07
CA ASP A 118 3.61 25.72 18.40
C ASP A 118 3.06 25.02 17.14
N GLN A 119 3.79 24.01 16.69
CA GLN A 119 3.48 23.25 15.48
C GLN A 119 2.11 22.55 15.56
N ASP A 120 1.66 22.17 16.76
CA ASP A 120 0.38 21.49 16.94
C ASP A 120 -0.79 22.46 16.77
N LYS A 121 -0.69 23.67 17.34
CA LYS A 121 -1.68 24.74 17.13
C LYS A 121 -1.74 25.15 15.68
N ARG A 122 -0.59 25.25 15.02
CA ARG A 122 -0.49 25.54 13.59
C ARG A 122 -1.17 24.48 12.75
N ASN A 123 -0.92 23.19 13.03
CA ASN A 123 -1.57 22.09 12.33
C ASN A 123 -3.08 22.08 12.55
N LEU A 124 -3.55 22.34 13.79
CA LEU A 124 -4.97 22.43 14.10
C LEU A 124 -5.66 23.53 13.29
N LEU A 125 -5.03 24.71 13.20
CA LEU A 125 -5.58 25.86 12.49
C LEU A 125 -5.54 25.66 10.97
N MET A 126 -4.48 25.04 10.42
CA MET A 126 -4.44 24.65 9.00
C MET A 126 -5.53 23.63 8.68
N ASN A 127 -5.70 22.63 9.55
CA ASN A 127 -6.73 21.62 9.35
C ASN A 127 -8.12 22.23 9.46
N SER A 128 -8.39 23.11 10.43
CA SER A 128 -9.72 23.71 10.58
C SER A 128 -10.07 24.70 9.46
N SER A 129 -9.09 25.43 8.93
CA SER A 129 -9.31 26.44 7.87
C SER A 129 -9.49 25.82 6.48
N TYR A 130 -8.73 24.77 6.16
CA TYR A 130 -8.74 24.16 4.83
C TYR A 130 -9.54 22.84 4.75
N THR A 131 -10.15 22.38 5.85
CA THR A 131 -11.09 21.26 5.79
C THR A 131 -12.53 21.77 5.80
N THR A 132 -13.32 21.23 4.88
CA THR A 132 -14.77 21.48 4.89
C THR A 132 -15.42 20.69 6.02
N ARG A 133 -16.53 21.20 6.55
CA ARG A 133 -17.35 20.48 7.53
C ARG A 133 -17.77 19.09 7.03
N MET A 134 -18.01 18.95 5.73
CA MET A 134 -18.29 17.65 5.11
C MET A 134 -17.12 16.69 5.28
N THR A 135 -15.89 17.10 4.95
CA THR A 135 -14.71 16.25 5.14
C THR A 135 -14.42 15.88 6.59
N THR A 136 -14.78 16.73 7.57
CA THR A 136 -14.64 16.38 8.99
C THR A 136 -15.69 15.38 9.44
N ASP A 137 -16.94 15.55 9.00
CA ASP A 137 -18.07 14.70 9.40
C ASP A 137 -17.98 13.31 8.75
N TYR A 138 -17.41 13.23 7.54
CA TYR A 138 -17.16 11.97 6.82
C TYR A 138 -15.77 11.38 7.07
N LYS A 139 -14.99 11.89 8.04
CA LYS A 139 -13.72 11.24 8.38
C LYS A 139 -14.01 9.81 8.81
N PRO A 140 -13.52 8.80 8.07
CA PRO A 140 -13.74 7.42 8.46
C PRO A 140 -13.06 7.21 9.81
N VAL A 141 -13.82 6.73 10.79
CA VAL A 141 -13.25 6.23 12.05
C VAL A 141 -12.57 4.91 11.72
N THR A 142 -11.37 4.96 11.11
CA THR A 142 -10.61 3.75 10.82
C THR A 142 -9.57 3.47 11.89
N ASP A 143 -9.50 2.18 12.21
CA ASP A 143 -8.49 1.47 13.00
C ASP A 143 -8.53 1.64 14.51
N VAL A 144 -9.67 1.29 15.10
CA VAL A 144 -9.63 0.59 16.38
C VAL A 144 -9.94 -0.88 16.14
N SER A 145 -8.93 -1.62 15.67
CA SER A 145 -9.02 -3.06 15.35
C SER A 145 -9.30 -3.95 16.58
N ASN A 146 -9.23 -3.39 17.80
CA ASN A 146 -9.35 -4.11 19.06
C ASN A 146 -10.29 -3.41 20.07
N VAL A 147 -11.41 -2.80 19.64
CA VAL A 147 -12.49 -2.47 20.61
C VAL A 147 -13.22 -3.75 20.95
N VAL A 148 -12.67 -4.49 21.92
CA VAL A 148 -13.41 -5.52 22.63
C VAL A 148 -14.41 -4.78 23.52
N ALA A 149 -15.70 -4.91 23.23
CA ALA A 149 -16.73 -4.36 24.10
C ALA A 149 -16.46 -4.88 25.53
N PRO A 150 -16.41 -4.01 26.57
CA PRO A 150 -15.95 -4.36 27.92
C PRO A 150 -16.81 -5.42 28.65
N LEU A 151 -17.79 -6.01 27.97
CA LEU A 151 -18.88 -6.78 28.52
C LEU A 151 -19.10 -8.14 27.81
N LEU A 152 -18.15 -8.58 26.99
CA LEU A 152 -18.16 -9.92 26.37
C LEU A 152 -18.08 -11.00 27.46
N GLY A 153 -19.25 -11.51 27.89
CA GLY A 153 -19.37 -12.64 28.82
C GLY A 153 -20.42 -12.49 29.93
N LYS A 154 -20.96 -11.28 30.17
CA LYS A 154 -21.94 -11.06 31.26
C LYS A 154 -23.40 -10.94 30.82
N TYR A 155 -23.67 -10.61 29.56
CA TYR A 155 -25.04 -10.45 29.06
C TYR A 155 -25.46 -11.67 28.25
N SER A 156 -26.72 -12.09 28.47
CA SER A 156 -27.41 -13.09 27.65
C SER A 156 -27.27 -12.74 26.16
N PRO A 157 -27.12 -13.71 25.24
CA PRO A 157 -27.12 -13.43 23.80
C PRO A 157 -28.30 -12.52 23.45
N ALA A 158 -28.02 -11.48 22.67
CA ALA A 158 -29.04 -10.52 22.27
C ALA A 158 -30.22 -11.27 21.64
N SER A 159 -31.42 -11.09 22.19
CA SER A 159 -32.64 -11.64 21.59
C SER A 159 -32.74 -11.09 20.16
N PRO A 160 -32.85 -11.93 19.12
CA PRO A 160 -32.89 -11.47 17.75
C PRO A 160 -34.14 -10.60 17.55
N LEU A 161 -33.93 -9.30 17.42
CA LEU A 161 -34.99 -8.35 17.18
C LEU A 161 -35.39 -8.44 15.70
N THR A 162 -36.50 -9.10 15.41
CA THR A 162 -37.05 -9.15 14.06
C THR A 162 -37.73 -7.81 13.73
N ILE A 163 -36.97 -6.91 13.12
CA ILE A 163 -37.54 -5.70 12.52
C ILE A 163 -38.33 -6.13 11.29
N ALA A 164 -39.64 -5.84 11.28
CA ALA A 164 -40.45 -6.07 10.10
C ALA A 164 -39.88 -5.23 8.94
N LYS A 165 -39.61 -5.87 7.79
CA LYS A 165 -39.19 -5.15 6.59
C LYS A 165 -40.20 -4.04 6.30
N TYR A 166 -39.70 -2.81 6.15
CA TYR A 166 -40.53 -1.67 5.80
C TYR A 166 -41.32 -1.99 4.53
N LYS A 167 -42.64 -2.06 4.68
CA LYS A 167 -43.56 -2.13 3.54
C LYS A 167 -43.91 -0.69 3.19
N GLN A 168 -43.59 -0.30 1.96
CA GLN A 168 -44.04 0.99 1.45
C GLN A 168 -45.57 1.07 1.51
N PRO A 169 -46.15 2.22 1.89
CA PRO A 169 -47.59 2.40 1.87
C PRO A 169 -48.12 2.15 0.46
N TYR A 170 -49.29 1.52 0.36
CA TYR A 170 -49.94 1.29 -0.92
C TYR A 170 -50.34 2.64 -1.52
N VAL A 171 -49.68 3.02 -2.62
CA VAL A 171 -50.07 4.17 -3.44
C VAL A 171 -50.87 3.64 -4.62
N SER A 172 -52.07 4.19 -4.84
CA SER A 172 -52.94 3.83 -5.96
C SER A 172 -52.23 4.06 -7.30
N PRO A 173 -52.49 3.25 -8.34
CA PRO A 173 -51.81 3.36 -9.62
C PRO A 173 -51.95 4.74 -10.29
N GLU A 174 -53.08 5.41 -10.08
CA GLU A 174 -53.38 6.73 -10.62
C GLU A 174 -52.36 7.79 -10.15
N TRP A 175 -51.92 7.70 -8.90
CA TRP A 175 -50.97 8.65 -8.29
C TRP A 175 -49.51 8.31 -8.64
N ARG A 176 -49.27 7.07 -9.10
CA ARG A 176 -47.95 6.66 -9.63
C ARG A 176 -47.69 7.26 -11.01
N MET A 177 -48.72 7.54 -11.79
CA MET A 177 -48.56 8.08 -13.14
C MET A 177 -48.00 9.50 -13.12
N GLU A 178 -48.51 10.36 -12.24
CA GLU A 178 -48.02 11.73 -12.09
C GLU A 178 -46.57 11.77 -11.61
N THR A 179 -46.25 11.00 -10.56
CA THR A 179 -44.88 10.91 -10.02
C THR A 179 -43.89 10.32 -11.02
N THR A 180 -44.30 9.32 -11.80
CA THR A 180 -43.49 8.75 -12.89
C THR A 180 -43.28 9.78 -14.00
N SER A 181 -44.31 10.53 -14.38
CA SER A 181 -44.20 11.57 -15.41
C SER A 181 -43.28 12.72 -14.98
N TRP A 182 -43.31 13.08 -13.70
CA TRP A 182 -42.43 14.09 -13.10
C TRP A 182 -40.99 13.60 -13.03
N ASP A 183 -40.75 12.37 -12.57
CA ASP A 183 -39.42 11.76 -12.47
C ASP A 183 -38.74 11.59 -13.85
N GLN A 184 -39.53 11.33 -14.90
CA GLN A 184 -39.05 11.28 -16.28
C GLN A 184 -38.62 12.64 -16.85
N ARG A 185 -39.12 13.74 -16.29
CA ARG A 185 -38.75 15.11 -16.70
C ARG A 185 -37.49 15.62 -15.99
N GLN A 186 -37.04 14.96 -14.92
CA GLN A 186 -35.84 15.37 -14.20
C GLN A 186 -34.57 15.07 -15.01
N ILE A 187 -33.77 16.11 -15.26
CA ILE A 187 -32.43 15.98 -15.83
C ILE A 187 -31.52 15.49 -14.70
N ARG A 188 -31.00 14.25 -14.82
CA ARG A 188 -30.30 13.56 -13.74
C ARG A 188 -28.80 13.83 -13.63
N ASP A 189 -28.18 14.58 -14.57
CA ASP A 189 -26.89 15.27 -14.39
C ASP A 189 -26.44 16.02 -15.68
N TYR A 190 -25.43 16.90 -15.55
CA TYR A 190 -24.77 17.63 -16.68
C TYR A 190 -23.66 16.82 -17.38
N CYS A 191 -23.12 15.79 -16.72
CA CYS A 191 -22.09 14.92 -17.26
C CYS A 191 -22.72 13.56 -17.60
N ASP A 192 -22.95 13.35 -18.90
CA ASP A 192 -23.82 12.33 -19.49
C ASP A 192 -23.81 10.93 -18.83
N ALA A 193 -25.01 10.43 -18.52
CA ALA A 193 -25.30 9.01 -18.43
C ALA A 193 -26.79 8.79 -18.75
N ASN A 194 -27.09 8.43 -20.00
CA ASN A 194 -28.38 7.98 -20.51
C ASN A 194 -29.30 7.41 -19.40
N LYS A 195 -30.59 7.82 -19.39
CA LYS A 195 -31.68 7.34 -18.50
C LYS A 195 -31.64 5.83 -18.20
N VAL A 196 -31.13 5.06 -19.16
CA VAL A 196 -30.79 3.64 -19.13
C VAL A 196 -29.90 3.25 -17.93
N PHE A 197 -28.81 3.96 -17.64
CA PHE A 197 -27.83 3.58 -16.60
C PHE A 197 -28.47 3.46 -15.21
N TRP A 198 -29.36 4.39 -14.87
CA TRP A 198 -30.02 4.44 -13.56
C TRP A 198 -31.24 3.53 -13.44
N LEU A 199 -31.85 3.11 -14.55
CA LEU A 199 -33.04 2.25 -14.58
C LEU A 199 -32.73 0.75 -14.69
N TYR A 200 -31.55 0.36 -15.16
CA TYR A 200 -31.16 -1.05 -15.27
C TYR A 200 -30.72 -1.60 -13.90
N THR A 201 -31.64 -2.27 -13.22
CA THR A 201 -31.35 -3.03 -11.98
C THR A 201 -30.68 -4.38 -12.23
N ARG A 202 -30.48 -4.80 -13.48
CA ARG A 202 -29.73 -6.02 -13.83
C ARG A 202 -28.87 -5.81 -15.08
N PRO A 203 -27.59 -6.16 -15.08
CA PRO A 203 -26.80 -6.21 -16.31
C PRO A 203 -27.42 -7.27 -17.24
N ASN A 204 -27.69 -6.89 -18.48
CA ASN A 204 -28.20 -7.80 -19.50
C ASN A 204 -27.09 -8.79 -19.86
N ARG A 205 -27.05 -9.95 -19.18
CA ARG A 205 -26.19 -11.08 -19.57
C ARG A 205 -26.80 -11.72 -20.81
N GLY A 206 -26.57 -11.11 -21.96
CA GLY A 206 -26.75 -11.77 -23.25
C GLY A 206 -25.93 -13.06 -23.22
N LYS A 207 -26.61 -14.20 -23.41
CA LYS A 207 -25.95 -15.47 -23.66
C LYS A 207 -25.31 -15.38 -25.03
N THR A 208 -23.99 -15.34 -25.06
CA THR A 208 -23.16 -15.75 -26.19
C THR A 208 -22.37 -16.96 -25.75
#